data_AF-A0A2P5N3S8-F1
#
_entry.id   AF-A0A2P5N3S8-F1
#
_cell.length_a   1.000
_cell.length_b   1.000
_cell.length_c   1.000
_cell.angle_alpha   90.00
_cell.angle_beta   90.00
_cell.angle_gamma   90.00
#
_symmetry.space_group_name_H-M   'P 1'
#
loop_
_entity.id
_entity.type
_entity.pdbx_description
1 polymer ?
#
loop_
_entity_poly.entity_id
_entity_poly.type
_entity_poly.pdbx_seq_one_letter_code
_entity_poly.pdbx_strand_id
1 'polypeptide(L)'
;MADSVSPLVIEPHLSAVAINFKQEGMIADMVLPRTPVDSQEFISTKDRLQDWITPPDTFVGRTGQVNELSSSLQDAVYLATRDQGLDERVPNRDNRQRPSNRALMRAVMRVMSLVEMRRELRAAALASNPASYASSVALSGSAQWNDQTSDPLDVLLSQLDRPFMRPN
;
A
#
# COMPACT_ATOMS: atom_id res chain seq x y z
N MET A 1 3.12 1.86 32.00
CA MET A 1 4.38 1.16 32.30
C MET A 1 5.11 1.05 30.97
N ALA A 2 6.33 1.57 30.90
CA ALA A 2 7.13 1.55 29.68
C ALA A 2 7.69 0.15 29.49
N ASP A 3 7.06 -0.65 28.63
CA ASP A 3 7.66 -1.89 28.13
C ASP A 3 8.72 -1.53 27.10
N SER A 4 9.96 -1.83 27.49
CA SER A 4 11.18 -1.87 26.69
C SER A 4 11.03 -2.88 25.54
N VAL A 5 11.48 -2.67 24.30
CA VAL A 5 12.72 -2.01 23.85
C VAL A 5 12.48 -1.44 22.44
N SER A 6 12.12 -0.17 22.32
CA SER A 6 12.49 0.59 21.12
C SER A 6 13.65 1.50 21.50
N PRO A 7 14.79 1.49 20.76
CA PRO A 7 15.94 2.34 21.05
C PRO A 7 15.64 3.84 20.83
N LEU A 8 14.44 4.18 20.39
CA LEU A 8 14.01 5.54 20.07
C LEU A 8 13.49 6.25 21.32
N VAL A 9 14.07 7.41 21.62
CA VAL A 9 13.58 8.30 22.67
C VAL A 9 12.36 9.05 22.13
N ILE A 10 11.22 8.92 22.82
CA ILE A 10 9.97 9.56 22.42
C ILE A 10 9.84 10.92 23.11
N GLU A 11 9.81 12.00 22.32
CA GLU A 11 9.49 13.35 22.80
C GLU A 11 8.04 13.72 22.39
N PRO A 12 7.07 13.77 23.34
CA PRO A 12 5.65 13.93 23.02
C PRO A 12 5.32 15.15 22.16
N HIS A 13 6.03 16.25 22.39
CA HIS A 13 5.83 17.50 21.66
C HIS A 13 6.27 17.37 20.18
N LEU A 14 7.37 16.68 19.89
CA LEU A 14 7.80 16.44 18.50
C LEU A 14 6.92 15.38 17.82
N SER A 15 6.45 14.37 18.56
CA SER A 15 5.47 13.40 18.06
C SER A 15 4.16 14.08 17.64
N ALA A 16 3.67 15.06 18.39
CA ALA A 16 2.46 15.81 18.02
C ALA A 16 2.64 16.62 16.71
N VAL A 17 3.84 17.17 16.47
CA VAL A 17 4.16 17.85 15.20
C VAL A 17 4.20 16.83 14.06
N ALA A 18 4.80 15.67 14.27
CA ALA A 18 4.87 14.62 13.26
C ALA A 18 3.47 14.08 12.87
N ILE A 19 2.58 13.86 13.85
CA ILE A 19 1.22 13.35 13.60
C ILE A 19 0.36 14.35 12.80
N ASN A 20 0.54 15.65 13.05
CA ASN A 20 -0.22 16.69 12.36
C ASN A 20 0.38 17.10 11.00
N PHE A 21 1.58 16.62 10.69
CA PHE A 21 2.21 16.91 9.41
C PHE A 21 1.42 16.24 8.28
N LYS A 22 1.13 17.01 7.22
CA LYS A 22 0.53 16.53 5.98
C LYS A 22 1.18 17.23 4.81
N GLN A 23 1.68 16.46 3.85
CA GLN A 23 2.12 17.01 2.58
C GLN A 23 0.95 17.02 1.56
N GLU A 24 0.68 18.20 0.99
CA GLU A 24 -0.34 18.36 -0.05
C GLU A 24 0.11 17.77 -1.39
N GLY A 25 -0.84 17.28 -2.19
CA GLY A 25 -0.59 16.75 -3.54
C GLY A 25 -0.16 15.28 -3.60
N MET A 26 -0.20 14.56 -2.47
CA MET A 26 0.09 13.14 -2.37
C MET A 26 -1.15 12.27 -2.62
N ILE A 27 -0.99 11.16 -3.35
CA ILE A 27 -2.11 10.27 -3.76
C ILE A 27 -1.90 8.80 -3.37
N ALA A 28 -0.77 8.43 -2.75
CA ALA A 28 -0.49 7.06 -2.35
C ALA A 28 -1.53 6.51 -1.38
N ASP A 29 -2.01 7.33 -0.44
CA ASP A 29 -3.06 6.92 0.49
C ASP A 29 -4.45 6.82 -0.18
N MET A 30 -4.66 7.46 -1.35
CA MET A 30 -5.88 7.30 -2.16
C MET A 30 -5.85 6.02 -3.01
N VAL A 31 -4.68 5.66 -3.56
CA VAL A 31 -4.52 4.46 -4.39
C VAL A 31 -4.34 3.21 -3.53
N LEU A 32 -3.55 3.29 -2.45
CA LEU A 32 -3.23 2.20 -1.55
C LEU A 32 -3.39 2.63 -0.08
N PRO A 33 -4.62 2.51 0.47
CA PRO A 33 -4.92 2.94 1.83
C PRO A 33 -4.19 2.09 2.89
N ARG A 34 -3.90 2.70 4.05
CA ARG A 34 -3.26 2.02 5.17
C ARG A 34 -4.24 1.06 5.84
N THR A 35 -3.82 -0.19 5.99
CA THR A 35 -4.55 -1.17 6.79
C THR A 35 -3.67 -1.58 7.96
N PRO A 36 -4.12 -1.44 9.22
CA PRO A 36 -3.37 -1.94 10.36
C PRO A 36 -3.31 -3.47 10.32
N VAL A 37 -2.18 -4.03 10.71
CA VAL A 37 -1.95 -5.48 10.81
C VAL A 37 -1.48 -5.82 12.22
N ASP A 38 -1.81 -7.00 12.70
CA ASP A 38 -1.54 -7.43 14.08
C ASP A 38 -0.06 -7.81 14.30
N SER A 39 0.64 -8.26 13.27
CA SER A 39 2.03 -8.71 13.33
C SER A 39 2.88 -8.18 12.17
N GLN A 40 4.18 -8.03 12.42
CA GLN A 40 5.14 -7.62 11.40
C GLN A 40 5.28 -8.66 10.29
N GLU A 41 5.36 -9.94 10.65
CA GLU A 41 5.30 -11.06 9.72
C GLU A 41 3.89 -11.64 9.74
N PHE A 42 3.24 -11.74 8.59
CA PHE A 42 1.89 -12.24 8.48
C PHE A 42 1.71 -13.04 7.19
N ILE A 43 0.74 -13.94 7.22
CA ILE A 43 0.38 -14.77 6.07
C ILE A 43 -0.83 -14.13 5.40
N SER A 44 -0.65 -13.71 4.15
CA SER A 44 -1.78 -13.32 3.31
C SER A 44 -2.25 -14.55 2.55
N THR A 45 -3.46 -14.98 2.84
CA THR A 45 -4.16 -16.00 2.06
C THR A 45 -4.83 -15.33 0.87
N LYS A 46 -4.60 -15.88 -0.33
CA LYS A 46 -5.31 -15.45 -1.53
C LYS A 46 -6.38 -16.47 -1.86
N ASP A 47 -7.61 -16.02 -2.08
CA ASP A 47 -8.68 -16.91 -2.55
C ASP A 47 -8.68 -16.97 -4.08
N ARG A 48 -8.99 -18.15 -4.62
CA ARG A 48 -9.22 -18.29 -6.05
C ARG A 48 -10.63 -17.81 -6.37
N LEU A 49 -10.74 -16.91 -7.34
CA LEU A 49 -12.03 -16.39 -7.80
C LEU A 49 -13.00 -17.53 -8.23
N GLN A 50 -12.48 -18.59 -8.87
CA GLN A 50 -13.27 -19.72 -9.36
C GLN A 50 -14.04 -20.44 -8.26
N ASP A 51 -13.49 -20.49 -7.04
CA ASP A 51 -14.05 -21.22 -5.90
C ASP A 51 -15.27 -20.48 -5.32
N TRP A 52 -15.40 -19.18 -5.59
CA TRP A 52 -16.53 -18.36 -5.17
C TRP A 52 -17.66 -18.27 -6.22
N ILE A 53 -17.38 -18.62 -7.47
CA ILE A 53 -18.34 -18.45 -8.60
C ILE A 53 -18.90 -19.79 -9.10
N THR A 54 -18.17 -20.89 -8.92
CA THR A 54 -18.59 -22.20 -9.39
C THR A 54 -19.25 -22.97 -8.24
N PRO A 55 -20.59 -22.98 -8.14
CA PRO A 55 -21.25 -23.75 -7.11
C PRO A 55 -21.04 -25.25 -7.38
N PRO A 56 -20.65 -26.06 -6.38
CA PRO A 56 -20.68 -27.50 -6.52
C PRO A 56 -22.13 -27.99 -6.62
N ASP A 57 -22.31 -29.22 -7.10
CA ASP A 57 -23.63 -29.85 -7.06
C ASP A 57 -24.09 -29.97 -5.59
N THR A 58 -25.33 -29.57 -5.35
CA THR A 58 -25.96 -29.56 -4.02
C THR A 58 -26.97 -30.70 -3.85
N PHE A 59 -27.20 -31.49 -4.90
CA PHE A 59 -28.13 -32.61 -4.83
C PHE A 59 -27.57 -33.74 -3.94
N VAL A 60 -28.32 -34.08 -2.89
CA VAL A 60 -28.00 -35.21 -2.01
C VAL A 60 -29.05 -36.30 -2.21
N GLY A 61 -28.61 -37.48 -2.67
CA GLY A 61 -29.48 -38.64 -2.86
C GLY A 61 -29.93 -39.28 -1.54
N ARG A 62 -30.95 -40.16 -1.60
CA ARG A 62 -31.60 -40.78 -0.41
C ARG A 62 -30.63 -41.54 0.53
N THR A 63 -29.50 -42.01 0.02
CA THR A 63 -28.43 -42.66 0.80
C THR A 63 -27.06 -41.99 0.56
N GLY A 64 -27.03 -40.83 -0.11
CA GLY A 64 -25.80 -40.14 -0.47
C GLY A 64 -25.24 -39.30 0.68
N GLN A 65 -23.92 -39.15 0.72
CA GLN A 65 -23.25 -38.19 1.62
C GLN A 65 -23.23 -36.80 0.98
N VAL A 66 -23.09 -35.77 1.82
CA VAL A 66 -23.00 -34.38 1.39
C VAL A 66 -21.66 -34.15 0.70
N ASN A 67 -21.64 -33.36 -0.36
CA ASN A 67 -20.40 -32.95 -1.02
C ASN A 67 -19.60 -32.05 -0.09
N GLU A 68 -18.33 -32.40 0.14
CA GLU A 68 -17.40 -31.61 0.93
C GLU A 68 -16.74 -30.54 0.05
N LEU A 69 -16.67 -29.31 0.57
CA LEU A 69 -15.94 -28.22 -0.06
C LEU A 69 -14.46 -28.34 0.30
N SER A 70 -13.58 -28.46 -0.69
CA SER A 70 -12.14 -28.30 -0.44
C SER A 70 -11.84 -26.82 -0.19
N SER A 71 -11.08 -26.51 0.87
CA SER A 71 -10.65 -25.14 1.18
C SER A 71 -9.96 -24.49 -0.03
N SER A 72 -10.46 -23.32 -0.45
CA SER A 72 -10.01 -22.52 -1.61
C SER A 72 -8.70 -21.76 -1.40
N LEU A 73 -8.10 -21.89 -0.22
CA LEU A 73 -6.90 -21.17 0.18
C LEU A 73 -5.75 -21.50 -0.79
N GLN A 74 -5.34 -20.54 -1.64
CA GLN A 74 -4.05 -20.65 -2.32
C GLN A 74 -2.90 -20.62 -1.32
N ASP A 75 -1.73 -21.01 -1.81
CA ASP A 75 -0.44 -20.90 -1.16
C ASP A 75 -0.34 -19.62 -0.32
N ALA A 76 -0.17 -19.83 0.99
CA ALA A 76 0.13 -18.79 1.95
C ALA A 76 1.30 -17.93 1.45
N VAL A 77 1.04 -16.65 1.15
CA VAL A 77 2.12 -15.72 0.84
C VAL A 77 2.59 -15.11 2.14
N TYR A 78 3.82 -15.45 2.52
CA TYR A 78 4.51 -14.84 3.65
C TYR A 78 4.86 -13.39 3.29
N LEU A 79 4.23 -12.45 3.98
CA LEU A 79 4.52 -11.03 3.87
C LEU A 79 5.12 -10.53 5.18
N ALA A 80 5.96 -9.51 5.05
CA ALA A 80 6.57 -8.85 6.19
C ALA A 80 6.54 -7.34 6.00
N THR A 81 6.10 -6.61 7.04
CA THR A 81 6.28 -5.16 7.09
C THR A 81 7.75 -4.84 7.38
N ARG A 82 8.26 -3.81 6.71
CA ARG A 82 9.63 -3.33 6.89
C ARG A 82 9.60 -1.95 7.49
N ASP A 83 10.27 -1.78 8.62
CA ASP A 83 10.39 -0.47 9.25
C ASP A 83 11.12 0.52 8.35
N GLN A 84 10.59 1.73 8.24
CA GLN A 84 11.16 2.82 7.46
C GLN A 84 11.22 4.06 8.34
N GLY A 85 12.43 4.57 8.58
CA GLY A 85 12.67 5.76 9.36
C GLY A 85 13.89 6.52 8.85
N LEU A 86 13.95 7.80 9.19
CA LEU A 86 15.10 8.66 8.91
C LEU A 86 15.45 9.42 10.19
N ASP A 87 16.74 9.70 10.37
CA ASP A 87 17.25 10.52 11.46
C ASP A 87 17.91 11.77 10.87
N GLU A 88 17.61 12.94 11.44
CA GLU A 88 18.21 14.21 11.07
C GLU A 88 18.90 14.82 12.29
N ARG A 89 20.25 14.88 12.23
CA ARG A 89 21.04 15.53 13.27
C ARG A 89 20.91 17.05 13.13
N VAL A 90 20.41 17.70 14.18
CA VAL A 90 20.37 19.16 14.28
C VAL A 90 21.64 19.63 15.00
N PRO A 91 22.59 20.30 14.31
CA PRO A 91 23.83 20.74 14.94
C PRO A 91 23.56 21.88 15.93
N ASN A 92 24.18 21.81 17.10
CA ASN A 92 24.23 22.94 18.03
C ASN A 92 25.37 23.86 17.59
N ARG A 93 25.05 25.13 17.35
CA ARG A 93 26.05 26.14 16.94
C ARG A 93 27.08 26.42 18.05
N ASP A 94 26.80 26.00 19.28
CA ASP A 94 27.69 26.07 20.42
C ASP A 94 27.37 24.93 21.40
N ASN A 95 28.35 24.18 21.90
CA ASN A 95 28.14 22.93 22.65
C ASN A 95 27.41 23.13 24.01
N ARG A 96 27.22 24.39 24.44
CA ARG A 96 26.47 24.77 25.64
C ARG A 96 25.01 25.15 25.38
N GLN A 97 24.63 25.46 24.14
CA GLN A 97 23.27 25.90 23.81
C GLN A 97 22.43 24.71 23.33
N ARG A 98 21.30 24.44 23.97
CA ARG A 98 20.32 23.48 23.45
C ARG A 98 19.82 23.94 22.06
N PRO A 99 19.54 23.01 21.12
CA PRO A 99 19.00 23.38 19.82
C PRO A 99 17.65 24.09 20.01
N SER A 100 17.40 25.13 19.22
CA SER A 100 16.13 25.83 19.28
C SER A 100 14.98 24.87 18.95
N ASN A 101 13.88 24.93 19.70
CA ASN A 101 12.71 24.09 19.46
C ASN A 101 12.19 24.23 18.01
N ARG A 102 12.30 25.44 17.43
CA ARG A 102 11.97 25.71 16.03
C ARG A 102 12.83 24.92 15.03
N ALA A 103 14.12 24.73 15.31
CA ALA A 103 15.00 23.93 14.46
C ALA A 103 14.66 22.44 14.54
N LEU A 104 14.35 21.93 15.73
CA LEU A 104 13.89 20.55 15.93
C LEU A 104 12.56 20.30 15.20
N MET A 105 11.58 21.18 15.37
CA MET A 105 10.30 21.10 14.63
C MET A 105 10.52 21.09 13.11
N ARG A 106 11.42 21.94 12.59
CA ARG A 106 11.73 21.99 11.15
C ARG A 106 12.38 20.68 10.65
N ALA A 107 13.28 20.10 11.44
CA ALA A 107 13.88 18.82 11.13
C ALA A 107 12.82 17.71 11.09
N VAL A 108 11.92 17.66 12.08
CA VAL A 108 10.80 16.72 12.11
C VAL A 108 9.92 16.85 10.86
N MET A 109 9.53 18.07 10.49
CA MET A 109 8.73 18.30 9.27
C MET A 109 9.45 17.83 8.00
N ARG A 110 10.77 18.04 7.91
CA ARG A 110 11.58 17.59 6.77
C ARG A 110 11.71 16.07 6.71
N VAL A 111 11.94 15.43 7.86
CA VAL A 111 11.97 13.97 7.96
C VAL A 111 10.63 13.38 7.54
N MET A 112 9.53 13.94 8.05
CA MET A 112 8.18 13.49 7.70
C MET A 112 7.88 13.66 6.20
N SER A 113 8.21 14.80 5.60
CA SER A 113 8.00 15.02 4.16
C SER A 113 8.73 13.99 3.30
N LEU A 114 9.98 13.66 3.66
CA LEU A 114 10.75 12.63 2.95
C LEU A 114 10.17 11.23 3.17
N VAL A 115 9.70 10.90 4.37
CA VAL A 115 9.07 9.60 4.65
C VAL A 115 7.78 9.44 3.85
N GLU A 116 6.94 10.46 3.79
CA GLU A 116 5.73 10.49 2.97
C GLU A 116 6.06 10.39 1.48
N MET A 117 7.06 11.13 0.99
CA MET A 117 7.50 11.02 -0.40
C MET A 117 8.04 9.62 -0.75
N ARG A 118 8.76 8.96 0.18
CA ARG A 118 9.17 7.57 -0.05
C ARG A 118 7.99 6.60 -0.08
N ARG A 119 6.89 6.90 0.62
CA ARG A 119 5.65 6.14 0.50
C ARG A 119 5.05 6.29 -0.90
N GLU A 120 4.99 7.50 -1.43
CA GLU A 120 4.55 7.76 -2.82
C GLU A 120 5.33 6.92 -3.82
N LEU A 121 6.67 6.95 -3.73
CA LEU A 121 7.51 6.17 -4.64
C LEU A 121 7.26 4.66 -4.54
N ARG A 122 7.02 4.12 -3.33
CA ARG A 122 6.69 2.70 -3.16
C ARG A 122 5.32 2.34 -3.72
N ALA A 123 4.31 3.18 -3.46
CA ALA A 123 2.96 2.98 -3.97
C ALA A 123 2.94 3.06 -5.50
N ALA A 124 3.62 4.07 -6.08
CA ALA A 124 3.77 4.23 -7.52
C ALA A 124 4.49 3.02 -8.14
N ALA A 125 5.61 2.59 -7.56
CA ALA A 125 6.36 1.43 -8.06
C ALA A 125 5.52 0.14 -8.06
N LEU A 126 4.67 -0.07 -7.06
CA LEU A 126 3.78 -1.23 -7.00
C LEU A 126 2.63 -1.12 -8.01
N ALA A 127 1.99 0.05 -8.07
CA ALA A 127 0.83 0.31 -8.92
C ALA A 127 1.19 0.36 -10.42
N SER A 128 2.40 0.81 -10.76
CA SER A 128 2.88 0.86 -12.14
C SER A 128 3.57 -0.44 -12.60
N ASN A 129 3.77 -1.41 -11.71
CA ASN A 129 4.39 -2.69 -12.06
C ASN A 129 3.38 -3.58 -12.81
N PRO A 130 3.61 -3.91 -14.09
CA PRO A 130 2.69 -4.76 -14.84
C PRO A 130 2.52 -6.16 -14.24
N ALA A 131 3.54 -6.68 -13.56
CA ALA A 131 3.50 -7.99 -12.91
C ALA A 131 2.58 -8.03 -11.68
N SER A 132 2.13 -6.88 -11.17
CA SER A 132 1.13 -6.81 -10.10
C SER A 132 -0.28 -7.18 -10.57
N TYR A 133 -0.52 -7.22 -11.89
CA TYR A 133 -1.83 -7.44 -12.49
C TYR A 133 -1.83 -8.65 -13.41
N ALA A 134 -2.99 -9.30 -13.54
CA ALA A 134 -3.17 -10.42 -14.46
C ALA A 134 -3.23 -9.97 -15.94
N SER A 135 -3.57 -8.71 -16.20
CA SER A 135 -3.66 -8.13 -17.54
C SER A 135 -3.06 -6.73 -17.54
N SER A 136 -2.22 -6.44 -18.52
CA SER A 136 -1.58 -5.13 -18.72
C SER A 136 -1.43 -4.84 -20.21
N VAL A 137 -1.60 -3.59 -20.62
CA VAL A 137 -1.43 -3.15 -22.02
C VAL A 137 -0.33 -2.10 -22.09
N ALA A 138 0.65 -2.32 -22.96
CA ALA A 138 1.65 -1.32 -23.30
C ALA A 138 1.22 -0.59 -24.58
N LEU A 139 1.02 0.73 -24.49
CA LEU A 139 0.67 1.56 -25.66
C LEU A 139 1.94 1.89 -26.46
N SER A 140 1.89 1.68 -27.77
CA SER A 140 3.00 1.93 -28.69
C SER A 140 2.52 2.50 -30.03
N GLY A 141 3.34 3.31 -30.69
CA GLY A 141 3.02 3.90 -31.99
C GLY A 141 1.76 4.77 -31.93
N SER A 142 0.84 4.59 -32.88
CA SER A 142 -0.42 5.34 -32.97
C SER A 142 -1.41 5.08 -31.81
N ALA A 143 -1.15 4.07 -30.96
CA ALA A 143 -1.95 3.83 -29.75
C ALA A 143 -1.58 4.75 -28.58
N GLN A 144 -0.48 5.51 -28.67
CA GLN A 144 -0.09 6.46 -27.63
C GLN A 144 -0.98 7.71 -27.68
N TRP A 145 -1.36 8.24 -26.52
CA TRP A 145 -2.32 9.34 -26.41
C TRP A 145 -1.81 10.72 -26.85
N ASN A 146 -0.55 10.79 -27.26
CA ASN A 146 0.02 11.95 -27.95
C ASN A 146 -0.20 11.91 -29.48
N ASP A 147 -0.65 10.78 -30.03
CA ASP A 147 -0.98 10.62 -31.44
C ASP A 147 -2.42 11.07 -31.70
N GLN A 148 -2.64 11.79 -32.81
CA GLN A 148 -3.95 12.32 -33.18
C GLN A 148 -4.96 11.25 -33.57
N THR A 149 -4.49 10.05 -33.95
CA THR A 149 -5.33 8.92 -34.34
C THR A 149 -5.66 8.00 -33.17
N SER A 150 -5.12 8.27 -31.97
CA SER A 150 -5.41 7.48 -30.78
C SER A 150 -6.84 7.70 -30.29
N ASP A 151 -7.50 6.62 -29.85
CA ASP A 151 -8.79 6.67 -29.16
C ASP A 151 -8.62 6.27 -27.69
N PRO A 152 -8.30 7.24 -26.80
CA PRO A 152 -8.11 6.95 -25.39
C PRO A 152 -9.40 6.47 -24.70
N LEU A 153 -10.58 6.85 -25.20
CA LEU A 153 -11.85 6.52 -24.56
C LEU A 153 -12.16 5.03 -24.70
N ASP A 154 -12.02 4.48 -25.91
CA ASP A 154 -12.23 3.05 -26.16
C ASP A 154 -11.23 2.18 -25.36
N VAL A 155 -9.97 2.62 -25.29
CA VAL A 155 -8.96 1.95 -24.47
C VAL A 155 -9.37 1.93 -22.99
N LEU A 156 -9.83 3.06 -22.43
CA LEU A 156 -10.26 3.11 -21.03
C LEU A 156 -11.49 2.25 -20.75
N LEU A 157 -12.50 2.30 -21.61
CA LEU A 157 -13.72 1.50 -21.44
C LEU A 157 -13.41 0.00 -21.53
N SER A 158 -12.60 -0.43 -22.49
CA SER A 158 -12.19 -1.82 -22.60
C SER A 158 -11.36 -2.30 -21.40
N GLN A 159 -10.55 -1.43 -20.78
CA GLN A 159 -9.83 -1.78 -19.56
C GLN A 159 -10.74 -1.81 -18.33
N LEU A 160 -11.76 -0.95 -18.24
CA LEU A 160 -12.72 -0.95 -17.13
C LEU A 160 -13.60 -2.20 -17.10
N ASP A 161 -13.83 -2.83 -18.25
CA ASP A 161 -14.63 -4.05 -18.38
C ASP A 161 -13.79 -5.34 -18.16
N ARG A 162 -12.46 -5.24 -17.95
CA ARG A 162 -11.58 -6.40 -17.70
C ARG A 162 -11.63 -6.95 -16.26
N PRO A 163 -11.62 -6.11 -15.21
CA PRO A 163 -11.78 -6.59 -13.85
C PRO A 163 -13.12 -7.32 -13.67
N PHE A 164 -13.14 -8.28 -12.74
CA PHE A 164 -14.36 -9.05 -12.44
C PHE A 164 -15.55 -8.17 -12.07
N MET A 165 -15.31 -7.10 -11.31
CA MET A 165 -16.29 -6.06 -11.00
C MET A 165 -15.78 -4.75 -11.58
N ARG A 166 -16.62 -4.11 -12.40
CA ARG A 166 -16.30 -2.79 -12.94
C ARG A 166 -16.09 -1.80 -11.80
N PRO A 167 -14.95 -1.10 -11.74
CA PRO A 167 -14.73 -0.04 -10.76
C PRO A 167 -15.74 1.11 -10.97
N ASN A 168 -16.28 1.65 -9.87
CA ASN A 168 -17.25 2.75 -9.87
C ASN A 168 -16.64 4.10 -10.21
#